data_AF-I3YRF7-F1
#
_entry.id   AF-I3YRF7-F1
#
_cell.length_a   1.000
_cell.length_b   1.000
_cell.length_c   1.000
_cell.angle_alpha   90.00
_cell.angle_beta   90.00
_cell.angle_gamma   90.00
#
_symmetry.space_group_name_H-M   'P 1'
#
loop_
_entity.id
_entity.type
_entity.pdbx_description
1 polymer ?
#
loop_
_entity_poly.entity_id
_entity_poly.type
_entity_poly.pdbx_seq_one_letter_code
_entity_poly.pdbx_strand_id
1 'polypeptide(L)'
;MKLLFTFIFSLIFFPQNISEKIIWNENQKLSWEDFRGKPNASASFVATTNSGISFHYSYSTKNGVTDVEYSVESFFTPEGSWYIPNRVNPHILKHEQAHFDISELHARMLRKNIAGKKFTKNVKPVIEAIYQKVEQNRRAMQTKFDAETDHSRNEAKEAFWQTYIAQQLADYESWK
;
A
#
# COMPACT_ATOMS: atom_id res chain seq x y z
N MET A 1 20.40 56.39 -26.30
CA MET A 1 19.83 55.07 -26.69
C MET A 1 19.67 54.25 -25.42
N LYS A 2 18.44 53.94 -24.99
CA LYS A 2 18.19 53.05 -23.83
C LYS A 2 17.97 51.64 -24.37
N LEU A 3 18.90 50.71 -24.11
CA LEU A 3 18.72 49.30 -24.42
C LEU A 3 17.68 48.71 -23.45
N LEU A 4 16.58 48.18 -23.99
CA LEU A 4 15.66 47.32 -23.26
C LEU A 4 16.25 45.90 -23.25
N PHE A 5 16.56 45.36 -22.07
CA PHE A 5 16.84 43.93 -21.91
C PHE A 5 15.51 43.20 -21.70
N THR A 6 15.08 42.41 -22.69
CA THR A 6 13.95 41.49 -22.55
C THR A 6 14.47 40.22 -21.88
N PHE A 7 14.10 39.99 -20.63
CA PHE A 7 14.40 38.75 -19.92
C PHE A 7 13.35 37.70 -20.31
N ILE A 8 13.71 36.75 -21.17
CA ILE A 8 12.87 35.60 -21.49
C ILE A 8 12.98 34.63 -20.31
N PHE A 9 11.95 34.60 -19.47
CA PHE A 9 11.85 33.63 -18.38
C PHE A 9 11.36 32.30 -18.96
N SER A 10 12.28 31.43 -19.36
CA SER A 10 11.97 30.06 -19.75
C SER A 10 11.49 29.28 -18.52
N LEU A 11 10.19 29.00 -18.45
CA LEU A 11 9.60 28.08 -17.48
C LEU A 11 10.12 26.67 -17.76
N ILE A 12 11.17 26.26 -17.02
CA ILE A 12 11.59 24.86 -16.97
C ILE A 12 10.53 24.11 -16.17
N PHE A 13 9.62 23.43 -16.86
CA PHE A 13 8.74 22.45 -16.25
C PHE A 13 9.59 21.24 -15.85
N PHE A 14 9.97 21.15 -14.58
CA PHE A 14 10.45 19.90 -14.02
C PHE A 14 9.27 18.91 -13.98
N PRO A 15 9.37 17.73 -14.60
CA PRO A 15 8.35 16.71 -14.44
C PRO A 15 8.28 16.36 -12.95
N GLN A 16 7.07 16.47 -12.37
CA GLN A 16 6.84 15.87 -11.06
C GLN A 16 7.03 14.36 -11.22
N ASN A 17 8.05 13.80 -10.58
CA ASN A 17 8.22 12.36 -10.49
C ASN A 17 7.04 11.78 -9.72
N ILE A 18 6.00 11.36 -10.43
CA ILE A 18 4.97 10.50 -9.88
C ILE A 18 5.69 9.19 -9.57
N SER A 19 5.84 8.87 -8.28
CA SER A 19 6.45 7.60 -7.86
C SER A 19 5.64 6.46 -8.47
N GLU A 20 6.33 5.50 -9.06
CA GLU A 20 5.70 4.34 -9.68
C GLU A 20 4.95 3.54 -8.62
N LYS A 21 3.83 2.93 -9.02
CA LYS A 21 3.07 2.03 -8.18
C LYS A 21 2.80 0.74 -8.92
N ILE A 22 3.11 -0.38 -8.28
CA ILE A 22 2.70 -1.71 -8.71
C ILE A 22 1.42 -2.03 -7.93
N ILE A 23 0.32 -2.28 -8.64
CA ILE A 23 -0.95 -2.69 -8.01
C ILE A 23 -0.91 -4.18 -7.72
N TRP A 24 -1.48 -4.58 -6.59
CA TRP A 24 -1.45 -5.97 -6.18
C TRP A 24 -2.16 -6.87 -7.18
N ASN A 25 -1.57 -8.02 -7.47
CA ASN A 25 -2.14 -9.03 -8.35
C ASN A 25 -1.80 -10.43 -7.83
N GLU A 26 -2.80 -11.29 -7.73
CA GLU A 26 -2.61 -12.66 -7.22
C GLU A 26 -1.63 -13.49 -8.07
N ASN A 27 -1.57 -13.20 -9.36
CA ASN A 27 -0.77 -13.91 -10.37
C ASN A 27 0.59 -13.27 -10.64
N GLN A 28 0.91 -12.12 -10.00
CA GLN A 28 2.19 -11.45 -10.17
C GLN A 28 2.80 -11.18 -8.80
N LYS A 29 3.89 -11.91 -8.50
CA LYS A 29 4.65 -11.75 -7.26
C LYS A 29 5.81 -10.80 -7.47
N LEU A 30 6.18 -10.10 -6.41
CA LEU A 30 7.35 -9.22 -6.40
C LEU A 30 8.61 -10.03 -6.69
N SER A 31 9.51 -9.38 -7.40
CA SER A 31 10.87 -9.83 -7.68
C SER A 31 11.85 -8.81 -7.11
N TRP A 32 13.12 -9.17 -6.95
CA TRP A 32 14.14 -8.21 -6.51
C TRP A 32 14.35 -7.05 -7.48
N GLU A 33 13.91 -7.15 -8.74
CA GLU A 33 13.96 -6.07 -9.73
C GLU A 33 12.97 -4.94 -9.41
N ASP A 34 11.93 -5.24 -8.62
CA ASP A 34 10.94 -4.26 -8.18
C ASP A 34 11.45 -3.37 -7.03
N PHE A 35 12.53 -3.76 -6.34
CA PHE A 35 13.08 -3.03 -5.20
C PHE A 35 14.18 -2.07 -5.65
N ARG A 36 13.78 -0.89 -6.15
CA ARG A 36 14.68 0.10 -6.78
C ARG A 36 15.09 1.25 -5.85
N GLY A 37 14.60 1.26 -4.62
CA GLY A 37 14.98 2.23 -3.59
C GLY A 37 16.45 2.11 -3.16
N LYS A 38 16.98 3.19 -2.60
CA LYS A 38 18.36 3.22 -2.09
C LYS A 38 18.46 2.43 -0.77
N PRO A 39 19.34 1.43 -0.66
CA PRO A 39 19.45 0.63 0.55
C PRO A 39 19.97 1.42 1.75
N ASN A 40 19.41 1.16 2.94
CA ASN A 40 19.95 1.69 4.19
C ASN A 40 20.87 0.65 4.86
N ALA A 41 22.17 0.77 4.65
CA ALA A 41 23.16 -0.17 5.17
C ALA A 41 23.26 -0.22 6.70
N SER A 42 22.73 0.77 7.44
CA SER A 42 22.73 0.80 8.90
C SER A 42 21.47 0.19 9.53
N ALA A 43 20.50 -0.23 8.72
CA ALA A 43 19.30 -0.90 9.22
C ALA A 43 19.63 -2.27 9.83
N SER A 44 18.86 -2.67 10.86
CA SER A 44 18.95 -4.00 11.48
C SER A 44 18.38 -5.12 10.60
N PHE A 45 17.65 -4.75 9.55
CA PHE A 45 17.06 -5.64 8.54
C PHE A 45 17.71 -5.41 7.17
N VAL A 46 17.49 -6.35 6.24
CA VAL A 46 18.20 -6.42 4.96
C VAL A 46 17.35 -6.05 3.75
N ALA A 47 16.04 -5.90 3.92
CA ALA A 47 15.10 -5.46 2.90
C ALA A 47 13.93 -4.70 3.53
N THR A 48 13.20 -3.94 2.72
CA THR A 48 11.97 -3.28 3.15
C THR A 48 11.01 -3.11 1.98
N THR A 49 9.73 -3.28 2.29
CA THR A 49 8.60 -3.07 1.40
C THR A 49 7.83 -1.82 1.79
N ASN A 50 7.75 -0.86 0.87
CA ASN A 50 6.82 0.24 0.97
C ASN A 50 5.52 -0.11 0.23
N SER A 51 4.47 -0.38 0.99
CA SER A 51 3.14 -0.68 0.46
C SER A 51 2.03 0.03 1.23
N GLY A 52 0.89 0.24 0.56
CA GLY A 52 -0.25 0.95 1.11
C GLY A 52 -1.56 0.72 0.38
N ILE A 53 -2.56 1.55 0.69
CA ILE A 53 -3.88 1.53 0.08
C ILE A 53 -4.14 2.89 -0.57
N SER A 54 -4.45 2.88 -1.86
CA SER A 54 -5.01 4.00 -2.60
C SER A 54 -6.53 3.95 -2.49
N PHE A 55 -7.14 5.02 -1.99
CA PHE A 55 -8.58 5.09 -1.77
C PHE A 55 -9.14 6.40 -2.30
N HIS A 56 -10.07 6.30 -3.25
CA HIS A 56 -10.82 7.43 -3.78
C HIS A 56 -12.31 7.16 -3.63
N TYR A 57 -13.08 8.23 -3.41
CA TYR A 57 -14.53 8.13 -3.36
C TYR A 57 -15.17 9.44 -3.82
N SER A 58 -16.38 9.33 -4.33
CA SER A 58 -17.29 10.42 -4.62
C SER A 58 -18.67 10.05 -4.06
N TYR A 59 -19.52 11.05 -3.83
CA TYR A 59 -20.90 10.78 -3.45
C TYR A 59 -21.84 11.88 -3.92
N SER A 60 -23.08 11.48 -4.19
CA SER A 60 -24.17 12.39 -4.51
C SER A 60 -25.38 12.08 -3.64
N THR A 61 -26.29 13.03 -3.48
CA THR A 61 -27.53 12.81 -2.72
C THR A 61 -28.71 13.40 -3.47
N LYS A 62 -29.68 12.55 -3.79
CA LYS A 62 -30.89 12.92 -4.54
C LYS A 62 -32.12 12.32 -3.86
N ASN A 63 -33.12 13.15 -3.60
CA ASN A 63 -34.37 12.75 -2.93
C ASN A 63 -34.15 11.99 -1.60
N GLY A 64 -33.09 12.34 -0.85
CA GLY A 64 -32.75 11.69 0.42
C GLY A 64 -32.03 10.33 0.28
N VAL A 65 -31.77 9.87 -0.94
CA VAL A 65 -30.93 8.70 -1.24
C VAL A 65 -29.51 9.19 -1.54
N THR A 66 -28.53 8.55 -0.91
CA THR A 66 -27.12 8.86 -1.09
C THR A 66 -26.43 7.72 -1.82
N ASP A 67 -25.87 8.03 -2.99
CA ASP A 67 -25.07 7.12 -3.79
C ASP A 67 -23.59 7.43 -3.57
N VAL A 68 -22.80 6.39 -3.29
CA VAL A 68 -21.36 6.47 -3.06
C VAL A 68 -20.66 5.61 -4.10
N GLU A 69 -19.74 6.23 -4.84
CA GLU A 69 -18.82 5.53 -5.74
C GLU A 69 -17.44 5.55 -5.12
N TYR A 70 -16.69 4.46 -5.25
CA TYR A 70 -15.35 4.38 -4.68
C TYR A 70 -14.43 3.44 -5.47
N SER A 71 -13.14 3.69 -5.36
CA SER A 71 -12.08 2.78 -5.78
C SER A 71 -11.09 2.56 -4.64
N VAL A 72 -10.74 1.30 -4.42
CA VAL A 72 -9.73 0.88 -3.45
C VAL A 72 -8.74 -0.02 -4.18
N GLU A 73 -7.46 0.29 -4.06
CA GLU A 73 -6.36 -0.52 -4.60
C GLU A 73 -5.27 -0.61 -3.54
N SER A 74 -4.66 -1.79 -3.38
CA SER A 74 -3.40 -1.90 -2.65
C SER A 74 -2.24 -1.72 -3.63
N PHE A 75 -1.19 -1.04 -3.18
CA PHE A 75 -0.02 -0.74 -4.03
C PHE A 75 1.30 -1.01 -3.31
N PHE A 76 2.32 -1.29 -4.12
CA PHE A 76 3.72 -1.34 -3.77
C PHE A 76 4.46 -0.20 -4.47
N THR A 77 5.43 0.44 -3.81
CA THR A 77 6.22 1.53 -4.37
C THR A 77 7.68 1.11 -4.56
N PRO A 78 8.13 0.88 -5.80
CA PRO A 78 9.49 0.47 -6.10
C PRO A 78 10.57 1.39 -5.56
N GLU A 79 10.44 2.71 -5.73
CA GLU A 79 11.45 3.68 -5.30
C GLU A 79 11.52 3.82 -3.77
N GLY A 80 10.48 3.39 -3.07
CA GLY A 80 10.39 3.36 -1.61
C GLY A 80 10.84 2.04 -0.99
N SER A 81 11.09 1.02 -1.80
CA SER A 81 11.37 -0.35 -1.36
C SER A 81 12.79 -0.72 -1.78
N TRP A 82 13.57 -1.32 -0.88
CA TRP A 82 14.99 -1.57 -1.13
C TRP A 82 15.45 -2.86 -0.46
N TYR A 83 16.62 -3.35 -0.88
CA TYR A 83 17.31 -4.46 -0.24
C TYR A 83 18.82 -4.27 -0.27
N ILE A 84 19.54 -4.97 0.62
CA ILE A 84 21.01 -5.00 0.61
C ILE A 84 21.47 -6.18 -0.27
N PRO A 85 22.17 -5.92 -1.38
CA PRO A 85 22.66 -6.99 -2.25
C PRO A 85 23.52 -8.00 -1.49
N ASN A 86 23.46 -9.27 -1.89
CA ASN A 86 24.15 -10.41 -1.28
C ASN A 86 23.75 -10.74 0.18
N ARG A 87 22.76 -10.04 0.76
CA ARG A 87 22.20 -10.36 2.08
C ARG A 87 20.75 -10.82 2.04
N VAL A 88 20.20 -11.01 0.85
CA VAL A 88 18.84 -11.46 0.62
C VAL A 88 18.80 -12.82 -0.05
N ASN A 89 17.68 -13.52 0.11
CA ASN A 89 17.41 -14.83 -0.46
C ASN A 89 15.89 -14.96 -0.75
N PRO A 90 15.44 -16.05 -1.39
CA PRO A 90 14.02 -16.23 -1.70
C PRO A 90 13.08 -16.26 -0.48
N HIS A 91 13.58 -16.62 0.71
CA HIS A 91 12.79 -16.57 1.95
C HIS A 91 12.48 -15.13 2.35
N ILE A 92 13.48 -14.26 2.32
CA ILE A 92 13.31 -12.83 2.60
C ILE A 92 12.37 -12.20 1.54
N LEU A 93 12.45 -12.59 0.27
CA LEU A 93 11.51 -12.07 -0.75
C LEU A 93 10.05 -12.43 -0.43
N LYS A 94 9.79 -13.63 0.12
CA LYS A 94 8.45 -14.02 0.56
C LYS A 94 7.98 -13.18 1.76
N HIS A 95 8.88 -12.84 2.68
CA HIS A 95 8.59 -11.93 3.79
C HIS A 95 8.18 -10.54 3.27
N GLU A 96 8.93 -10.01 2.31
CA GLU A 96 8.60 -8.74 1.65
C GLU A 96 7.28 -8.80 0.88
N GLN A 97 7.00 -9.90 0.17
CA GLN A 97 5.70 -10.13 -0.46
C GLN A 97 4.56 -10.16 0.57
N ALA A 98 4.77 -10.74 1.76
CA ALA A 98 3.75 -10.79 2.80
C ALA A 98 3.34 -9.39 3.28
N HIS A 99 4.26 -8.41 3.32
CA HIS A 99 3.90 -7.02 3.58
C HIS A 99 2.96 -6.44 2.53
N PHE A 100 3.13 -6.79 1.26
CA PHE A 100 2.23 -6.36 0.19
C PHE A 100 0.86 -7.07 0.29
N ASP A 101 0.87 -8.36 0.58
CA ASP A 101 -0.34 -9.17 0.78
C ASP A 101 -1.17 -8.68 2.00
N ILE A 102 -0.52 -8.20 3.07
CA ILE A 102 -1.20 -7.53 4.20
C ILE A 102 -1.90 -6.25 3.72
N SER A 103 -1.27 -5.47 2.85
CA SER A 103 -1.89 -4.27 2.30
C SER A 103 -3.12 -4.60 1.44
N GLU A 104 -3.07 -5.66 0.65
CA GLU A 104 -4.23 -6.16 -0.08
C GLU A 104 -5.33 -6.66 0.86
N LEU A 105 -5.00 -7.45 1.87
CA LEU A 105 -5.99 -7.93 2.84
C LEU A 105 -6.78 -6.77 3.44
N HIS A 106 -6.10 -5.70 3.83
CA HIS A 106 -6.75 -4.51 4.36
C HIS A 106 -7.51 -3.71 3.30
N ALA A 107 -7.09 -3.70 2.04
CA ALA A 107 -7.89 -3.16 0.93
C ALA A 107 -9.22 -3.91 0.78
N ARG A 108 -9.20 -5.26 0.82
CA ARG A 108 -10.42 -6.08 0.79
C ARG A 108 -11.33 -5.79 1.99
N MET A 109 -10.76 -5.64 3.18
CA MET A 109 -11.52 -5.23 4.38
C MET A 109 -12.17 -3.85 4.21
N LEU A 110 -11.50 -2.89 3.56
CA LEU A 110 -12.07 -1.58 3.28
C LEU A 110 -13.26 -1.68 2.32
N ARG A 111 -13.11 -2.42 1.21
CA ARG A 111 -14.20 -2.65 0.25
C ARG A 111 -15.44 -3.26 0.95
N LYS A 112 -15.23 -4.29 1.78
CA LYS A 112 -16.30 -4.92 2.59
C LYS A 112 -16.99 -3.93 3.51
N ASN A 113 -16.23 -3.12 4.25
CA ASN A 113 -16.76 -2.20 5.23
C ASN A 113 -17.59 -1.06 4.59
N ILE A 114 -17.19 -0.59 3.41
CA ILE A 114 -17.93 0.46 2.68
C ILE A 114 -19.20 -0.11 2.06
N ALA A 115 -19.13 -1.25 1.36
CA ALA A 115 -20.29 -1.86 0.71
C ALA A 115 -21.37 -2.29 1.71
N GLY A 116 -20.99 -2.65 2.94
CA GLY A 116 -21.94 -2.98 4.02
C GLY A 116 -22.65 -1.78 4.65
N LYS A 117 -22.38 -0.55 4.22
CA LYS A 117 -22.94 0.67 4.83
C LYS A 117 -24.00 1.34 3.97
N LYS A 118 -25.08 1.74 4.64
CA LYS A 118 -26.06 2.70 4.10
C LYS A 118 -25.62 4.10 4.52
N PHE A 119 -25.28 4.92 3.54
CA PHE A 119 -24.95 6.31 3.76
C PHE A 119 -26.24 7.15 3.76
N THR A 120 -26.32 8.09 4.70
CA THR A 120 -27.43 9.04 4.76
C THR A 120 -26.84 10.45 4.74
N LYS A 121 -26.84 11.14 5.88
CA LYS A 121 -26.08 12.38 6.09
C LYS A 121 -24.68 12.02 6.60
N ASN A 122 -23.69 12.88 6.37
CA ASN A 122 -22.32 12.72 6.86
C ASN A 122 -21.49 11.60 6.19
N VAL A 123 -21.64 11.43 4.87
CA VAL A 123 -20.89 10.44 4.07
C VAL A 123 -19.38 10.52 4.32
N LYS A 124 -18.81 11.71 4.09
CA LYS A 124 -17.38 11.98 4.23
C LYS A 124 -16.79 11.54 5.56
N PRO A 125 -17.23 12.06 6.73
CA PRO A 125 -16.62 11.66 8.00
C PRO A 125 -16.80 10.18 8.34
N VAL A 126 -17.89 9.54 7.88
CA VAL A 126 -18.08 8.09 8.07
C VAL A 126 -17.07 7.29 7.23
N ILE A 127 -16.95 7.62 5.94
CA ILE A 127 -16.00 6.96 5.03
C ILE A 127 -14.56 7.15 5.51
N GLU A 128 -14.20 8.38 5.89
CA GLU A 128 -12.86 8.70 6.40
C GLU A 128 -12.57 7.93 7.70
N ALA A 129 -13.52 7.82 8.62
CA ALA A 129 -13.34 7.03 9.84
C ALA A 129 -13.12 5.53 9.55
N ILE A 130 -13.84 4.97 8.57
CA ILE A 130 -13.65 3.58 8.13
C ILE A 130 -12.24 3.40 7.57
N TYR A 131 -11.82 4.28 6.64
CA TYR A 131 -10.49 4.23 6.06
C TYR A 131 -9.39 4.34 7.12
N GLN A 132 -9.47 5.33 8.02
CA GLN A 132 -8.48 5.52 9.07
C GLN A 132 -8.38 4.30 10.00
N LYS A 133 -9.51 3.66 10.32
CA LYS A 133 -9.50 2.45 11.13
C LYS A 133 -8.84 1.27 10.42
N VAL A 134 -9.15 1.05 9.14
CA VAL A 134 -8.52 0.01 8.33
C VAL A 134 -7.02 0.24 8.23
N GLU A 135 -6.61 1.46 7.93
CA GLU A 135 -5.21 1.82 7.74
C GLU A 135 -4.41 1.74 9.08
N GLN A 136 -5.03 2.10 10.20
CA GLN A 136 -4.45 1.86 11.53
C GLN A 136 -4.23 0.37 11.78
N ASN A 137 -5.23 -0.46 11.47
CA ASN A 137 -5.13 -1.91 11.66
C ASN A 137 -4.07 -2.53 10.73
N ARG A 138 -3.97 -2.06 9.48
CA ARG A 138 -2.94 -2.49 8.52
C ARG A 138 -1.55 -2.25 9.08
N ARG A 139 -1.26 -1.02 9.52
CA ARG A 139 0.04 -0.68 10.13
C ARG A 139 0.32 -1.52 11.38
N ALA A 140 -0.69 -1.71 12.24
CA ALA A 140 -0.53 -2.54 13.42
C ALA A 140 -0.21 -4.00 13.07
N MET A 141 -0.82 -4.56 12.02
CA MET A 141 -0.52 -5.91 11.53
C MET A 141 0.89 -6.00 10.94
N GLN A 142 1.32 -5.02 10.14
CA GLN A 142 2.70 -4.95 9.62
C GLN A 142 3.73 -4.98 10.76
N THR A 143 3.56 -4.10 11.76
CA THR A 143 4.46 -4.03 12.93
C THR A 143 4.47 -5.33 13.72
N LYS A 144 3.30 -5.96 13.90
CA LYS A 144 3.19 -7.24 14.60
C LYS A 144 3.88 -8.37 13.83
N PHE A 145 3.70 -8.42 12.51
CA PHE A 145 4.32 -9.39 11.63
C PHE A 145 5.85 -9.30 11.70
N ASP A 146 6.41 -8.10 11.54
CA ASP A 146 7.86 -7.84 11.69
C ASP A 146 8.39 -8.30 13.06
N ALA A 147 7.70 -7.92 14.14
CA ALA A 147 8.13 -8.23 15.49
C ALA A 147 8.09 -9.74 15.79
N GLU A 148 7.03 -10.44 15.37
CA GLU A 148 6.88 -11.87 15.66
C GLU A 148 7.78 -12.75 14.78
N THR A 149 8.04 -12.33 13.54
CA THR A 149 8.96 -13.04 12.63
C THR A 149 10.42 -12.64 12.84
N ASP A 150 10.69 -11.69 13.73
CA ASP A 150 12.01 -11.11 13.94
C ASP A 150 12.62 -10.61 12.61
N HIS A 151 11.82 -9.91 11.79
CA HIS A 151 12.17 -9.52 10.42
C HIS A 151 12.67 -10.70 9.59
N SER A 152 11.82 -11.72 9.40
CA SER A 152 12.07 -13.00 8.70
C SER A 152 13.02 -14.01 9.37
N ARG A 153 13.70 -13.67 10.48
CA ARG A 153 14.67 -14.56 11.15
C ARG A 153 14.02 -15.74 11.90
N ASN A 154 12.76 -15.61 12.30
CA ASN A 154 11.98 -16.67 12.93
C ASN A 154 11.12 -17.39 11.89
N GLU A 155 11.68 -18.44 11.27
CA GLU A 155 11.04 -19.19 10.18
C GLU A 155 9.70 -19.84 10.58
N ALA A 156 9.57 -20.30 11.84
CA ALA A 156 8.33 -20.92 12.31
C ALA A 156 7.18 -19.88 12.38
N LYS A 157 7.49 -18.67 12.83
CA LYS A 157 6.52 -17.57 12.84
C LYS A 157 6.24 -17.05 11.44
N GLU A 158 7.24 -17.00 10.58
CA GLU A 158 7.08 -16.64 9.16
C GLU A 158 6.06 -17.57 8.48
N ALA A 159 6.23 -18.90 8.63
CA ALA A 159 5.33 -19.89 8.04
C ALA A 159 3.89 -19.79 8.58
N PHE A 160 3.74 -19.53 9.89
CA PHE A 160 2.44 -19.28 10.50
C PHE A 160 1.76 -18.05 9.88
N TRP A 161 2.47 -16.94 9.76
CA TRP A 161 1.93 -15.70 9.21
C TRP A 161 1.59 -15.83 7.73
N GLN A 162 2.43 -16.49 6.92
CA GLN A 162 2.14 -16.75 5.51
C GLN A 162 0.84 -17.55 5.34
N THR A 163 0.65 -18.60 6.16
CA THR A 163 -0.59 -19.39 6.15
C THR A 163 -1.78 -18.56 6.60
N TYR A 164 -1.62 -17.78 7.67
CA TYR A 164 -2.68 -16.91 8.19
C TYR A 164 -3.11 -15.86 7.18
N ILE A 165 -2.17 -15.14 6.57
CA ILE A 165 -2.45 -14.10 5.56
C ILE A 165 -3.15 -14.71 4.34
N ALA A 166 -2.67 -15.87 3.85
CA ALA A 166 -3.30 -16.57 2.73
C ALA A 166 -4.76 -16.96 3.04
N GLN A 167 -5.01 -17.50 4.24
CA GLN A 167 -6.38 -17.82 4.68
C GLN A 167 -7.24 -16.56 4.77
N GLN A 168 -6.73 -15.48 5.34
CA GLN A 168 -7.48 -14.23 5.46
C GLN A 168 -7.77 -13.61 4.09
N LEU A 169 -6.85 -13.69 3.12
CA LEU A 169 -7.14 -13.25 1.75
C LEU A 169 -8.29 -14.07 1.15
N ALA A 170 -8.26 -15.40 1.31
CA ALA A 170 -9.33 -16.29 0.84
C ALA A 170 -10.68 -16.01 1.51
N ASP A 171 -10.70 -15.75 2.82
CA ASP A 171 -11.92 -15.40 3.57
C ASP A 171 -12.57 -14.09 3.06
N TYR A 172 -11.77 -13.22 2.43
CA TYR A 172 -12.19 -11.95 1.86
C TYR A 172 -12.22 -11.96 0.33
N GLU A 173 -12.24 -13.13 -0.32
CA GLU A 173 -12.15 -13.26 -1.78
C GLU A 173 -13.27 -12.51 -2.53
N SER A 174 -14.48 -12.44 -1.97
CA SER A 174 -15.59 -11.65 -2.54
C SER A 174 -15.33 -10.13 -2.58
N TRP A 175 -14.22 -9.68 -2.01
CA TRP A 175 -13.82 -8.28 -1.91
C TRP A 175 -12.45 -8.01 -2.53
N LYS A 176 -11.91 -8.94 -3.32
CA LYS A 176 -10.69 -8.76 -4.12
C LYS A 176 -10.83 -7.60 -5.10
#